data_AF-A0A197JSH6-F1
#
_entry.id   AF-A0A197JSH6-F1
#
_cell.length_a   1.000
_cell.length_b   1.000
_cell.length_c   1.000
_cell.angle_alpha   90.00
_cell.angle_beta   90.00
_cell.angle_gamma   90.00
#
_symmetry.space_group_name_H-M   'P 1'
#
loop_
_entity.id
_entity.type
_entity.pdbx_description
1 polymer ?
#
loop_
_entity_poly.entity_id
_entity_poly.type
_entity_poly.pdbx_seq_one_letter_code
_entity_poly.pdbx_strand_id
1 'polypeptide(L)'
;MKIAILSLAVLASVAMAAPATTAGAFDGNSKCVISAFKPSWSKINDCCLKNMGGSDFDKKKNHLNCRLPIGREGYMRKCVKDLHYASVVECDY
;
A
#
# COMPACT_ATOMS: atom_id res chain seq x y z
N MET A 1 -42.66 -19.59 40.42
CA MET A 1 -41.48 -19.03 39.74
C MET A 1 -41.94 -18.11 38.61
N LYS A 2 -41.69 -16.81 38.73
CA LYS A 2 -41.85 -15.82 37.64
C LYS A 2 -40.88 -14.68 37.95
N ILE A 3 -39.70 -14.76 37.35
CA ILE A 3 -38.65 -13.75 37.47
C ILE A 3 -38.78 -12.89 36.21
N ALA A 4 -39.24 -11.65 36.37
CA ALA A 4 -39.27 -10.66 35.29
C ALA A 4 -38.20 -9.60 35.59
N ILE A 5 -37.02 -9.81 35.04
CA ILE A 5 -35.91 -8.86 35.07
C ILE A 5 -36.14 -7.91 33.89
N LEU A 6 -36.63 -6.69 34.16
CA LEU A 6 -36.64 -5.60 33.18
C LEU A 6 -35.29 -4.89 33.22
N SER A 7 -34.33 -5.43 32.47
CA SER A 7 -33.10 -4.71 32.15
C SER A 7 -33.37 -3.80 30.96
N LEU A 8 -33.61 -2.51 31.22
CA LEU A 8 -33.63 -1.47 30.19
C LEU A 8 -32.22 -1.39 29.57
N ALA A 9 -32.06 -2.00 28.40
CA ALA A 9 -30.86 -1.90 27.59
C ALA A 9 -30.78 -0.51 26.96
N VAL A 10 -29.79 0.29 27.40
CA VAL A 10 -29.33 1.49 26.73
C VAL A 10 -28.54 1.04 25.49
N LEU A 11 -29.11 1.20 24.30
CA LEU A 11 -28.36 1.08 23.05
C LEU A 11 -28.03 2.48 22.54
N ALA A 12 -26.86 2.95 22.95
CA ALA A 12 -26.21 4.11 22.36
C ALA A 12 -25.95 3.82 20.87
N SER A 13 -26.60 4.58 20.00
CA SER A 13 -26.43 4.52 18.56
C SER A 13 -25.03 5.02 18.20
N VAL A 14 -24.10 4.09 17.99
CA VAL A 14 -22.80 4.41 17.41
C VAL A 14 -23.04 4.71 15.92
N ALA A 15 -23.15 6.00 15.60
CA ALA A 15 -23.07 6.47 14.22
C ALA A 15 -21.66 6.14 13.71
N MET A 16 -21.52 4.99 13.06
CA MET A 16 -20.31 4.64 12.34
C MET A 16 -20.18 5.62 11.17
N ALA A 17 -19.36 6.65 11.36
CA ALA A 17 -18.86 7.45 10.26
C ALA A 17 -18.12 6.50 9.32
N ALA A 18 -18.76 6.14 8.21
CA ALA A 18 -18.09 5.41 7.15
C ALA A 18 -16.91 6.26 6.66
N PRO A 19 -15.68 5.74 6.62
CA PRO A 19 -14.57 6.46 6.01
C PRO A 19 -14.95 6.69 4.56
N ALA A 20 -15.04 7.97 4.17
CA ALA A 20 -15.18 8.36 2.78
C ALA A 20 -13.97 7.82 2.02
N THR A 21 -14.16 6.67 1.36
CA THR A 21 -13.20 6.16 0.39
C THR A 21 -13.20 7.17 -0.74
N THR A 22 -12.19 8.03 -0.75
CA THR A 22 -11.81 8.75 -1.96
C THR A 22 -11.50 7.67 -2.99
N ALA A 23 -12.48 7.36 -3.85
CA ALA A 23 -12.27 6.59 -5.05
C ALA A 23 -11.35 7.43 -5.95
N GLY A 24 -10.05 7.36 -5.69
CA GLY A 24 -9.05 7.68 -6.68
C GLY A 24 -9.40 6.84 -7.89
N ALA A 25 -9.51 7.49 -9.05
CA ALA A 25 -9.79 6.81 -10.30
C ALA A 25 -8.91 5.56 -10.38
N PHE A 26 -9.52 4.39 -10.47
CA PHE A 26 -8.84 3.13 -10.72
C PHE A 26 -8.17 3.25 -12.08
N ASP A 27 -6.92 3.69 -12.12
CA ASP A 27 -6.12 3.84 -13.34
C ASP A 27 -5.54 2.48 -13.78
N GLY A 28 -5.97 1.39 -13.13
CA GLY A 28 -5.50 0.03 -13.38
C GLY A 28 -4.08 -0.23 -12.87
N ASN A 29 -3.50 0.71 -12.11
CA ASN A 29 -2.15 0.63 -11.61
C ASN A 29 -2.13 0.61 -10.08
N SER A 30 -1.25 -0.19 -9.50
CA SER A 30 -0.85 -0.06 -8.10
C SER A 30 0.29 0.94 -7.95
N LYS A 31 0.28 1.65 -6.83
CA LYS A 31 1.37 2.55 -6.44
C LYS A 31 2.20 1.86 -5.37
N CYS A 32 3.43 1.47 -5.71
CA CYS A 32 4.39 0.89 -4.79
C CYS A 32 5.41 1.93 -4.32
N VAL A 33 5.51 2.16 -3.02
CA VAL A 33 6.56 2.98 -2.40
C VAL A 33 7.68 2.05 -1.91
N ILE A 34 8.91 2.35 -2.32
CA ILE A 34 10.10 1.59 -1.91
C ILE A 34 11.00 2.45 -1.04
N SER A 35 11.28 1.93 0.16
CA SER A 35 12.25 2.49 1.12
C SER A 35 13.38 1.49 1.30
N ALA A 36 14.64 1.94 1.30
CA ALA A 36 15.78 1.04 1.46
C ALA A 36 16.98 1.73 2.12
N PHE A 37 17.81 0.97 2.81
CA PHE A 37 19.05 1.47 3.43
C PHE A 37 20.23 1.40 2.46
N LYS A 38 20.81 2.56 2.13
CA LYS A 38 21.94 2.73 1.18
C LYS A 38 21.77 1.93 -0.14
N PRO A 39 20.62 2.00 -0.84
CA PRO A 39 20.43 1.27 -2.08
C PRO A 39 21.15 1.93 -3.26
N SER A 40 21.30 1.19 -4.35
CA SER A 40 21.41 1.80 -5.67
C SER A 40 20.01 2.07 -6.21
N TRP A 41 19.55 3.33 -6.12
CA TRP A 41 18.23 3.72 -6.63
C TRP A 41 18.05 3.43 -8.12
N SER A 42 19.12 3.47 -8.91
CA SER A 42 19.10 3.06 -10.32
C SER A 42 18.70 1.60 -10.49
N LYS A 43 19.26 0.68 -9.68
CA LYS A 43 18.91 -0.74 -9.77
C LYS A 43 17.49 -1.03 -9.33
N ILE A 44 17.00 -0.33 -8.31
CA ILE A 44 15.60 -0.44 -7.88
C ILE A 44 14.68 0.14 -8.96
N ASN A 45 15.06 1.24 -9.60
CA ASN A 45 14.32 1.79 -10.74
C ASN A 45 14.21 0.79 -11.90
N ASP A 46 15.31 0.10 -12.24
CA ASP A 46 15.28 -0.94 -13.26
C ASP A 46 14.25 -2.04 -12.94
N CYS A 47 14.05 -2.38 -11.66
CA CYS A 47 12.99 -3.32 -11.26
C CYS A 47 11.58 -2.80 -11.55
N CYS A 48 11.35 -1.49 -11.45
CA CYS A 48 10.06 -0.89 -11.77
C CYS A 48 9.81 -0.84 -13.28
N LEU A 49 10.81 -0.38 -14.05
CA LEU A 49 10.73 -0.29 -15.51
C LEU A 49 10.59 -1.68 -16.17
N LYS A 50 11.32 -2.70 -15.68
CA LYS A 50 11.25 -4.08 -16.19
C LYS A 50 9.86 -4.71 -16.06
N ASN A 51 9.05 -4.24 -15.11
CA ASN A 51 7.72 -4.78 -14.85
C ASN A 51 6.62 -3.89 -15.42
N MET A 52 6.91 -3.16 -16.51
CA MET A 52 6.01 -2.24 -17.21
C MET A 52 5.52 -1.07 -16.35
N GLY A 53 6.29 -0.72 -15.33
CA GLY A 53 5.99 0.40 -14.46
C GLY A 53 6.67 1.71 -14.87
N GLY A 54 6.16 2.81 -14.32
CA GLY A 54 6.88 4.08 -14.25
C GLY A 54 7.46 4.29 -12.86
N SER A 55 8.49 5.13 -12.74
CA SER A 55 9.10 5.48 -11.45
C SER A 55 9.17 7.00 -11.25
N ASP A 56 8.96 7.46 -10.03
CA ASP A 56 9.23 8.83 -9.60
C ASP A 56 9.99 8.81 -8.27
N PHE A 57 11.16 9.46 -8.24
CA PHE A 57 12.00 9.49 -7.04
C PHE A 57 11.62 10.66 -6.14
N ASP A 58 11.08 10.36 -4.95
CA ASP A 58 10.78 11.36 -3.94
C ASP A 58 12.05 11.69 -3.15
N LYS A 59 12.73 12.76 -3.56
CA LYS A 59 13.94 13.27 -2.90
C LYS A 59 13.71 13.70 -1.44
N LYS A 60 12.49 14.10 -1.07
CA LYS A 60 12.18 14.58 0.29
C LYS A 60 12.07 13.42 1.25
N LYS A 61 11.45 12.32 0.82
CA LYS A 61 11.30 11.10 1.62
C LYS A 61 12.43 10.08 1.40
N ASN A 62 13.30 10.32 0.42
CA ASN A 62 14.33 9.38 -0.01
C ASN A 62 13.74 8.01 -0.37
N HIS A 63 12.61 8.01 -1.09
CA HIS A 63 11.89 6.83 -1.53
C HIS A 63 11.78 6.82 -3.05
N LEU A 64 11.67 5.62 -3.63
CA LEU A 64 11.27 5.46 -5.02
C LEU A 64 9.78 5.11 -5.05
N ASN A 65 8.97 5.89 -5.76
CA ASN A 65 7.59 5.55 -6.06
C ASN A 65 7.54 4.85 -7.40
N CYS A 66 6.93 3.68 -7.48
CA CYS A 66 6.71 2.95 -8.71
C CYS A 66 5.21 2.80 -8.96
N ARG A 67 4.78 3.06 -10.19
CA ARG A 67 3.42 2.77 -10.65
C ARG A 67 3.49 1.55 -11.53
N LEU A 68 2.78 0.49 -11.19
CA LEU A 68 2.82 -0.80 -11.87
C LEU A 68 1.40 -1.22 -12.24
N PRO A 69 1.16 -1.90 -13.36
CA PRO A 69 -0.14 -2.53 -13.61
C PRO A 69 -0.50 -3.49 -12.48
N ILE A 70 -1.76 -3.49 -12.04
CA ILE A 70 -2.22 -4.37 -10.96
C ILE A 70 -1.91 -5.84 -11.31
N GLY A 71 -1.34 -6.57 -10.36
CA GLY A 71 -0.90 -7.97 -10.53
C GLY A 71 0.57 -8.15 -10.87
N ARG A 72 1.33 -7.05 -11.08
CA ARG A 72 2.79 -7.07 -11.31
C ARG A 72 3.63 -6.84 -10.05
N GLU A 73 3.01 -6.50 -8.92
CA GLU A 73 3.68 -6.11 -7.66
C GLU A 73 4.57 -7.23 -7.13
N GLY A 74 4.12 -8.49 -7.23
CA GLY A 74 4.88 -9.65 -6.76
C GLY A 74 6.22 -9.80 -7.50
N TYR A 75 6.23 -9.58 -8.82
CA TYR A 75 7.45 -9.62 -9.63
C TYR A 75 8.40 -8.47 -9.27
N MET A 76 7.85 -7.28 -9.04
CA MET A 76 8.63 -6.14 -8.59
C MET A 76 9.25 -6.41 -7.20
N ARG A 77 8.46 -6.91 -6.24
CA ARG A 77 8.93 -7.25 -4.88
C ARG A 77 10.04 -8.29 -4.92
N LYS A 78 9.89 -9.32 -5.77
CA LYS A 78 10.94 -10.31 -6.00
C LYS A 78 12.20 -9.69 -6.57
N CYS A 79 12.10 -8.84 -7.59
CA CYS A 79 13.25 -8.17 -8.19
C CYS A 79 14.02 -7.34 -7.15
N VAL A 80 13.33 -6.52 -6.34
CA VAL A 80 13.98 -5.72 -5.29
C VAL A 80 14.63 -6.60 -4.22
N LYS A 81 13.97 -7.71 -3.83
CA LYS A 81 14.54 -8.68 -2.89
C LYS A 81 15.82 -9.33 -3.42
N ASP A 82 15.86 -9.66 -4.71
CA ASP A 82 17.00 -10.27 -5.38
C ASP A 82 18.19 -9.30 -5.52
N LEU A 83 18.00 -7.99 -5.26
CA LEU A 83 19.10 -7.01 -5.16
C LEU A 83 19.82 -7.03 -3.80
N HIS A 84 19.32 -7.80 -2.82
CA HIS A 84 19.89 -7.97 -1.49
C HIS A 84 20.03 -6.68 -0.67
N TYR A 85 19.17 -5.69 -0.91
CA TYR A 85 19.07 -4.50 -0.06
C TYR A 85 18.17 -4.75 1.15
N ALA A 86 18.47 -4.10 2.27
CA ALA A 86 17.52 -3.95 3.36
C ALA A 86 16.44 -2.95 2.92
N SER A 87 15.35 -3.47 2.37
CA SER A 87 14.29 -2.69 1.72
C SER A 87 12.89 -3.12 2.15
N VAL A 88 11.97 -2.15 2.17
CA VAL A 88 10.53 -2.35 2.36
C VAL A 88 9.82 -1.88 1.09
N VAL A 89 8.80 -2.64 0.68
CA VAL A 89 7.93 -2.32 -0.45
C VAL A 89 6.49 -2.32 0.05
N GLU A 90 5.81 -1.19 -0.07
CA GLU A 90 4.41 -1.00 0.28
C GLU A 90 3.65 -0.65 -1.00
N CYS A 91 2.56 -1.36 -1.31
CA CYS A 91 1.80 -1.09 -2.53
C CYS A 91 0.34 -0.85 -2.18
N ASP A 92 -0.20 0.25 -2.70
CA ASP A 92 -1.61 0.62 -2.62
C ASP A 92 -2.30 0.36 -3.97
N TYR A 93 -3.58 -0.02 -3.93
CA TYR A 93 -4.42 -0.40 -5.08
C TYR A 93 -5.60 0.55 -5.25
#